data_AF-A0A8S0Y7F6-F1
#
_entry.id   AF-A0A8S0Y7F6-F1
#
_cell.length_a   1.000
_cell.length_b   1.000
_cell.length_c   1.000
_cell.angle_alpha   90.00
_cell.angle_beta   90.00
_cell.angle_gamma   90.00
#
_symmetry.space_group_name_H-M   'P 1'
#
loop_
_entity.id
_entity.type
_entity.pdbx_description
1 polymer ?
#
loop_
_entity_poly.entity_id
_entity_poly.type
_entity_poly.pdbx_seq_one_letter_code
_entity_poly.pdbx_strand_id
1 'polypeptide(L)'
;MWKIGKNNTAKITVKRGFTLIEVLCSIVVFSLLFMAALCIQVSAVKVKNYNQGVNRCTLIMEYVKNNIEYNFSYEDVLNLYEKGRVYLNCDELKVENMEKIKVYNSFSDVKPEKEPYIILNVTEGEVLKINLQFCRKIYGNIKVDKCEFYKGNYKR
;
A
#
# COMPACT_ATOMS: atom_id res chain seq x y z
N MET A 1 -55.21 -66.64 21.89
CA MET A 1 -55.27 -66.50 20.41
C MET A 1 -54.88 -65.07 20.06
N TRP A 2 -53.63 -64.85 19.69
CA TRP A 2 -53.02 -63.53 19.48
C TRP A 2 -53.48 -62.93 18.14
N LYS A 3 -54.09 -61.74 18.13
CA LYS A 3 -54.32 -60.98 16.90
C LYS A 3 -53.14 -60.03 16.69
N ILE A 4 -52.35 -60.35 15.66
CA ILE A 4 -51.15 -59.66 15.19
C ILE A 4 -51.50 -58.22 14.80
N GLY A 5 -50.66 -57.28 15.25
CA GLY A 5 -50.83 -55.84 15.04
C GLY A 5 -50.78 -55.43 13.57
N LYS A 6 -51.61 -54.44 13.22
CA LYS A 6 -51.48 -53.70 11.97
C LYS A 6 -50.15 -52.94 11.97
N ASN A 7 -49.20 -53.42 11.17
CA ASN A 7 -48.06 -52.60 10.78
C ASN A 7 -48.57 -51.48 9.87
N ASN A 8 -48.81 -50.30 10.44
CA ASN A 8 -48.93 -49.07 9.67
C ASN A 8 -47.55 -48.71 9.13
N THR A 9 -47.18 -49.27 7.99
CA THR A 9 -46.08 -48.73 7.19
C THR A 9 -46.57 -47.42 6.56
N ALA A 10 -46.38 -46.31 7.28
CA ALA A 10 -46.52 -44.98 6.71
C ALA A 10 -45.54 -44.87 5.54
N LYS A 11 -46.05 -45.06 4.32
CA LYS A 11 -45.29 -44.92 3.09
C LYS A 11 -44.97 -43.44 2.94
N ILE A 12 -43.78 -43.03 3.36
CA ILE A 12 -43.29 -41.66 3.17
C ILE A 12 -43.14 -41.44 1.67
N THR A 13 -44.18 -40.91 1.05
CA THR A 13 -44.15 -40.46 -0.33
C THR A 13 -43.43 -39.12 -0.31
N VAL A 14 -42.13 -39.14 -0.61
CA VAL A 14 -41.34 -37.93 -0.84
C VAL A 14 -42.01 -37.17 -1.98
N LYS A 15 -42.78 -36.13 -1.65
CA LYS A 15 -43.51 -35.33 -2.63
C LYS A 15 -42.47 -34.52 -3.39
N ARG A 16 -42.30 -34.79 -4.69
CA ARG A 16 -41.30 -34.18 -5.59
C ARG A 16 -41.17 -32.64 -5.47
N GLY A 17 -42.26 -31.95 -5.10
CA GLY A 17 -42.26 -30.50 -4.87
C GLY A 17 -41.44 -30.03 -3.66
N PHE A 18 -41.38 -30.81 -2.57
CA PHE A 18 -40.57 -30.46 -1.39
C PHE A 18 -39.07 -30.55 -1.69
N THR A 19 -38.66 -31.55 -2.46
CA THR A 19 -37.27 -31.70 -2.94
C THR A 19 -36.85 -30.54 -3.85
N LEU A 20 -37.76 -30.00 -4.66
CA LEU A 20 -37.46 -28.89 -5.56
C LEU A 20 -37.21 -27.57 -4.80
N ILE A 21 -37.99 -27.30 -3.75
CA ILE A 21 -37.78 -26.15 -2.85
C ILE A 21 -36.44 -26.24 -2.13
N GLU A 22 -36.09 -27.44 -1.65
CA GLU A 22 -34.82 -27.67 -0.93
C GLU A 22 -33.59 -27.45 -1.83
N VAL A 23 -33.66 -27.91 -3.09
CA VAL A 23 -32.62 -27.64 -4.08
C VAL A 23 -32.49 -26.14 -4.38
N LEU A 24 -33.60 -25.44 -4.59
CA LEU A 24 -33.58 -23.99 -4.82
C LEU A 24 -33.01 -23.22 -3.63
N CYS A 25 -33.40 -23.59 -2.41
CA CYS A 25 -32.86 -23.00 -1.19
C CYS A 25 -31.34 -23.22 -1.08
N SER A 26 -30.88 -24.43 -1.40
CA SER A 26 -29.45 -24.76 -1.39
C SER A 26 -28.67 -23.94 -2.42
N ILE A 27 -29.22 -23.74 -3.62
CA ILE A 27 -28.60 -22.89 -4.65
C ILE A 27 -28.50 -21.45 -4.16
N VAL A 28 -29.56 -20.88 -3.57
CA VAL A 28 -29.55 -19.50 -3.06
C VAL A 28 -28.49 -19.32 -1.97
N VAL A 29 -28.44 -20.23 -0.99
CA VAL A 29 -27.43 -20.19 0.08
C VAL A 29 -26.02 -20.29 -0.51
N PHE A 30 -25.80 -21.22 -1.43
CA PHE A 30 -24.51 -21.36 -2.11
C PHE A 30 -24.12 -20.09 -2.88
N SER A 31 -25.05 -19.50 -3.64
CA SER A 31 -24.79 -18.27 -4.39
C SER A 31 -24.43 -17.10 -3.48
N LEU A 32 -25.11 -16.95 -2.33
CA LEU A 32 -24.78 -15.91 -1.36
C LEU A 32 -23.37 -16.09 -0.78
N LEU A 33 -23.02 -17.31 -0.37
CA LEU A 33 -21.68 -17.63 0.14
C LEU A 33 -20.61 -17.43 -0.92
N PHE A 34 -20.90 -17.82 -2.17
CA PHE A 34 -20.00 -17.66 -3.29
C PHE A 34 -19.74 -16.18 -3.60
N MET A 35 -20.78 -15.35 -3.66
CA MET A 35 -20.64 -13.91 -3.86
C MET A 35 -19.88 -13.24 -2.70
N ALA A 36 -20.14 -13.66 -1.46
CA ALA A 36 -19.39 -13.19 -0.30
C ALA A 36 -17.89 -13.53 -0.42
N ALA A 37 -17.57 -14.77 -0.81
CA ALA A 37 -16.20 -15.22 -1.03
C ALA A 37 -15.49 -14.38 -2.12
N LEU A 38 -16.16 -14.11 -3.25
CA LEU A 38 -15.63 -13.25 -4.30
C LEU A 38 -15.39 -11.81 -3.81
N CYS A 39 -16.32 -11.24 -3.05
CA CYS A 39 -16.16 -9.91 -2.48
C CYS A 39 -14.95 -9.83 -1.54
N ILE A 40 -14.74 -10.85 -0.71
CA ILE A 40 -13.58 -10.96 0.17
C ILE A 40 -12.29 -11.04 -0.64
N GLN A 41 -12.25 -11.86 -1.69
CA GLN A 41 -11.06 -11.98 -2.55
C GLN A 41 -10.71 -10.66 -3.23
N VAL A 42 -11.69 -9.95 -3.79
CA VAL A 42 -11.48 -8.61 -4.38
C VAL A 42 -10.93 -7.63 -3.35
N SER A 43 -11.47 -7.67 -2.13
CA SER A 43 -11.03 -6.81 -1.04
C SER A 43 -9.60 -7.14 -0.59
N ALA A 44 -9.25 -8.43 -0.52
CA ALA A 44 -7.91 -8.89 -0.22
C ALA A 44 -6.88 -8.42 -1.25
N VAL A 45 -7.23 -8.46 -2.55
CA VAL A 45 -6.38 -7.90 -3.61
C VAL A 45 -6.17 -6.40 -3.46
N LYS A 46 -7.24 -5.64 -3.15
CA LYS A 46 -7.13 -4.19 -2.90
C LYS A 46 -6.21 -3.88 -1.72
N VAL A 47 -6.35 -4.60 -0.61
CA VAL A 47 -5.49 -4.46 0.57
C VAL A 47 -4.04 -4.83 0.25
N LYS A 48 -3.82 -5.93 -0.49
CA LYS A 48 -2.48 -6.35 -0.90
C LYS A 48 -1.79 -5.28 -1.75
N ASN A 49 -2.48 -4.74 -2.75
CA ASN A 49 -1.94 -3.68 -3.62
C ASN A 49 -1.66 -2.40 -2.83
N TYR A 50 -2.55 -2.03 -1.90
CA TYR A 50 -2.33 -0.90 -1.01
C TYR A 50 -1.07 -1.11 -0.15
N ASN A 51 -0.94 -2.27 0.51
CA ASN A 51 0.22 -2.59 1.35
C ASN A 51 1.53 -2.62 0.55
N GLN A 52 1.53 -3.16 -0.67
CA GLN A 52 2.68 -3.11 -1.56
C GLN A 52 3.06 -1.67 -1.92
N GLY A 53 2.08 -0.83 -2.21
CA GLY A 53 2.28 0.60 -2.44
C GLY A 53 2.89 1.30 -1.23
N VAL A 54 2.36 1.05 -0.02
CA VAL A 54 2.90 1.59 1.23
C VAL A 54 4.33 1.13 1.47
N ASN A 55 4.59 -0.17 1.35
CA ASN A 55 5.93 -0.73 1.53
C ASN A 55 6.94 -0.11 0.55
N ARG A 56 6.59 0.04 -0.72
CA ARG A 56 7.45 0.71 -1.71
C ARG A 56 7.77 2.15 -1.30
N CYS A 57 6.78 2.90 -0.81
CA CYS A 57 6.99 4.28 -0.37
C CYS A 57 7.92 4.34 0.85
N THR A 58 7.74 3.45 1.83
CA THR A 58 8.62 3.34 3.00
C THR A 58 10.05 3.05 2.58
N LEU A 59 10.27 2.08 1.70
CA LEU A 59 11.60 1.72 1.20
C LEU A 59 12.26 2.89 0.46
N ILE A 60 11.53 3.60 -0.41
CA ILE A 60 12.08 4.77 -1.11
C ILE A 60 12.45 5.87 -0.11
N MET A 61 11.55 6.20 0.82
CA MET A 61 11.77 7.25 1.81
C MET A 61 12.96 6.94 2.70
N GLU A 62 13.07 5.70 3.18
CA GLU A 62 14.18 5.24 4.00
C GLU A 62 15.50 5.25 3.21
N TYR A 63 15.49 4.81 1.94
CA TYR A 63 16.65 4.88 1.07
C TYR A 63 17.16 6.31 0.85
N VAL A 64 16.24 7.26 0.58
CA VAL A 64 16.58 8.67 0.40
C VAL A 64 17.07 9.29 1.70
N LYS A 65 16.38 9.04 2.82
CA LYS A 65 16.78 9.49 4.15
C LYS A 65 18.20 9.01 4.48
N ASN A 66 18.47 7.72 4.33
CA ASN A 66 19.78 7.14 4.65
C ASN A 66 20.88 7.72 3.76
N ASN A 67 20.60 8.00 2.48
CA ASN A 67 21.56 8.70 1.63
C ASN A 67 21.86 10.12 2.14
N ILE A 68 20.85 10.88 2.55
CA ILE A 68 21.05 12.21 3.11
C ILE A 68 21.81 12.14 4.44
N GLU A 69 21.48 11.18 5.29
CA GLU A 69 22.06 11.05 6.62
C GLU A 69 23.53 10.58 6.58
N TYR A 70 23.84 9.60 5.73
CA TYR A 70 25.15 8.93 5.73
C TYR A 70 26.03 9.29 4.53
N ASN A 71 25.47 9.67 3.38
CA ASN A 71 26.25 9.92 2.17
C ASN A 71 26.40 11.40 1.83
N PHE A 72 25.50 12.27 2.32
CA PHE A 72 25.58 13.71 2.07
C PHE A 72 26.30 14.39 3.23
N SER A 73 27.14 15.38 2.90
CA SER A 73 27.66 16.33 3.86
C SER A 73 26.60 17.37 4.25
N TYR A 74 26.88 18.15 5.30
CA TYR A 74 26.05 19.30 5.66
C TYR A 74 25.90 20.27 4.47
N GLU A 75 27.02 20.58 3.82
CA GLU A 75 27.07 21.50 2.68
C GLU A 75 26.35 20.96 1.45
N ASP A 76 26.36 19.64 1.22
CA ASP A 76 25.62 19.04 0.10
C ASP A 76 24.11 19.30 0.22
N VAL A 77 23.56 19.12 1.43
CA VAL A 77 22.14 19.35 1.71
C VAL A 77 21.79 20.83 1.56
N LEU A 78 22.63 21.71 2.11
CA LEU A 78 22.45 23.16 2.00
C LEU A 78 22.46 23.61 0.54
N ASN A 79 23.45 23.15 -0.24
CA ASN A 79 23.61 23.46 -1.65
C ASN A 79 22.43 22.97 -2.50
N LEU A 80 21.84 21.81 -2.20
CA LEU A 80 20.59 21.39 -2.85
C LEU A 80 19.44 22.36 -2.56
N TYR A 81 19.30 22.75 -1.30
CA TYR A 81 18.23 23.65 -0.86
C TYR A 81 18.38 25.07 -1.44
N GLU A 82 19.57 25.66 -1.36
CA GLU A 82 19.88 26.99 -1.88
C GLU A 82 19.73 27.08 -3.40
N LYS A 83 20.06 26.01 -4.13
CA LYS A 83 19.84 25.91 -5.58
C LYS A 83 18.41 25.57 -5.96
N GLY A 84 17.51 25.43 -4.99
CA GLY A 84 16.12 25.03 -5.21
C GLY A 84 15.95 23.60 -5.72
N ARG A 85 17.00 22.77 -5.73
CA ARG A 85 16.97 21.37 -6.17
C ARG A 85 16.32 20.48 -5.10
N VAL A 86 15.03 20.69 -4.87
CA VAL A 86 14.29 20.10 -3.75
C VAL A 86 13.36 18.96 -4.15
N TYR A 87 13.16 18.72 -5.44
CA TYR A 87 12.25 17.68 -5.91
C TYR A 87 13.02 16.45 -6.39
N LEU A 88 12.53 15.26 -6.06
CA LEU A 88 13.09 14.00 -6.57
C LEU A 88 11.95 13.17 -7.17
N ASN A 89 12.05 12.85 -8.46
CA ASN A 89 11.11 11.94 -9.12
C ASN A 89 11.38 10.49 -8.67
N CYS A 90 10.35 9.78 -8.21
CA CYS A 90 10.47 8.41 -7.71
C CYS A 90 10.03 7.33 -8.73
N ASP A 91 9.64 7.70 -9.95
CA ASP A 91 9.25 6.74 -10.99
C ASP A 91 10.38 5.77 -11.35
N GLU A 92 11.61 6.28 -11.43
CA GLU A 92 12.81 5.51 -11.75
C GLU A 92 13.40 4.79 -10.53
N LEU A 93 12.98 5.16 -9.31
CA LEU A 93 13.37 4.50 -8.06
C LEU A 93 12.59 3.17 -7.89
N LYS A 94 13.04 2.15 -8.62
CA LYS A 94 12.65 0.75 -8.42
C LYS A 94 13.58 0.10 -7.42
N VAL A 95 13.01 -0.66 -6.47
CA VAL A 95 13.76 -1.35 -5.39
C VAL A 95 14.96 -2.14 -5.94
N GLU A 96 14.78 -2.80 -7.08
CA GLU A 96 15.80 -3.60 -7.77
C GLU A 96 17.04 -2.81 -8.24
N ASN A 97 16.92 -1.50 -8.43
CA ASN A 97 17.98 -0.66 -9.00
C ASN A 97 18.36 0.53 -8.10
N MET A 98 17.80 0.65 -6.90
CA MET A 98 18.05 1.79 -6.01
C MET A 98 19.54 1.99 -5.75
N GLU A 99 20.30 0.93 -5.50
CA GLU A 99 21.73 0.99 -5.20
C GLU A 99 22.58 1.63 -6.31
N LYS A 100 22.11 1.61 -7.56
CA LYS A 100 22.83 2.18 -8.71
C LYS A 100 22.58 3.69 -8.87
N ILE A 101 21.59 4.22 -8.18
CA ILE A 101 21.11 5.59 -8.40
C ILE A 101 21.84 6.54 -7.45
N LYS A 102 22.48 7.55 -8.03
CA LYS A 102 23.11 8.63 -7.25
C LYS A 102 22.02 9.61 -6.81
N VAL A 103 21.52 9.43 -5.59
CA VAL A 103 20.40 10.22 -5.02
C VAL A 103 20.64 11.72 -5.13
N TYR A 104 21.85 12.21 -4.84
CA TYR A 104 22.18 13.64 -4.91
C TYR A 104 21.92 14.25 -6.29
N ASN A 105 22.23 13.51 -7.36
CA ASN A 105 22.04 13.96 -8.73
C ASN A 105 20.58 13.85 -9.20
N SER A 106 19.76 13.08 -8.48
CA SER A 106 18.35 12.84 -8.82
C SER A 106 17.44 13.98 -8.35
N PHE A 107 17.95 14.88 -7.49
CA PHE A 107 17.24 16.09 -7.10
C PHE A 107 17.24 17.15 -8.20
N SER A 108 16.09 17.77 -8.44
CA SER A 108 15.81 18.78 -9.44
C SER A 108 15.08 19.97 -8.83
N ASP A 109 15.25 21.13 -9.47
CA ASP A 109 14.53 22.38 -9.25
C ASP A 109 13.14 22.39 -9.89
N VAL A 110 12.87 21.46 -10.80
CA VAL A 110 11.58 21.33 -11.47
C VAL A 110 10.72 20.30 -10.74
N LYS A 111 9.53 20.74 -10.32
CA LYS A 111 8.53 19.85 -9.75
C LYS A 111 8.08 18.80 -10.79
N PRO A 112 8.14 17.50 -10.48
CA PRO A 112 7.63 16.45 -11.37
C PRO A 112 6.15 16.65 -11.71
N GLU A 113 5.79 16.40 -12.96
CA GLU A 113 4.40 16.53 -13.44
C GLU A 113 3.45 15.50 -12.80
N LYS A 114 4.00 14.37 -12.35
CA LYS A 114 3.23 13.24 -11.83
C LYS A 114 3.87 12.67 -10.57
N GLU A 115 3.02 12.19 -9.68
CA GLU A 115 3.42 11.36 -8.55
C GLU A 115 3.85 9.96 -8.99
N PRO A 116 4.76 9.29 -8.24
CA PRO A 116 5.31 9.71 -6.95
C PRO A 116 6.58 10.56 -7.03
N TYR A 117 6.71 11.52 -6.13
CA TYR A 117 7.94 12.31 -5.94
C TYR A 117 8.17 12.67 -4.47
N ILE A 118 9.41 13.01 -4.15
CA ILE A 118 9.81 13.53 -2.84
C ILE A 118 10.07 15.03 -2.92
N ILE A 119 9.71 15.75 -1.85
CA ILE A 119 10.10 17.13 -1.60
C ILE A 119 11.05 17.18 -0.42
N LEU A 120 12.20 17.81 -0.60
CA LEU A 120 13.19 18.12 0.43
C LEU A 120 12.95 19.54 0.95
N ASN A 121 12.55 19.65 2.21
CA ASN A 121 12.53 20.94 2.90
C ASN A 121 13.64 20.97 3.95
N VAL A 122 14.33 22.09 4.04
CA VAL A 122 15.40 22.31 5.02
C VAL A 122 15.06 23.56 5.81
N THR A 123 15.29 23.51 7.11
CA THR A 123 15.27 24.68 7.99
C THR A 123 16.63 24.78 8.66
N GLU A 124 17.27 25.93 8.47
CA GLU A 124 18.58 26.23 9.03
C GLU A 124 18.49 26.59 10.52
N GLY A 125 19.53 26.23 11.27
CA GLY A 125 19.69 26.44 12.70
C GLY A 125 21.08 25.97 13.11
N GLU A 126 21.28 25.62 14.40
CA GLU A 126 22.54 25.00 14.85
C GLU A 126 22.85 23.68 14.11
N VAL A 127 21.80 22.98 13.68
CA VAL A 127 21.84 21.82 12.79
C VAL A 127 20.76 21.98 11.71
N LEU A 128 20.93 21.34 10.55
CA LEU A 128 19.88 21.33 9.55
C LEU A 128 18.74 20.46 10.02
N LYS A 129 17.54 21.04 10.08
CA LYS A 129 16.30 20.30 10.24
C LYS A 129 15.77 19.94 8.86
N ILE A 130 15.68 18.66 8.56
CA ILE A 130 15.30 18.14 7.25
C ILE A 130 13.91 17.52 7.34
N ASN A 131 13.01 17.95 6.45
CA ASN A 131 11.66 17.41 6.32
C ASN A 131 11.46 16.89 4.89
N LEU A 132 11.47 15.56 4.74
CA LEU A 132 11.13 14.90 3.49
C LEU A 132 9.62 14.67 3.42
N GLN A 133 9.03 14.96 2.27
CA GLN A 133 7.62 14.71 2.00
C GLN A 133 7.47 13.79 0.78
N PHE A 134 6.89 12.62 0.95
CA PHE A 134 6.56 11.70 -0.14
C PHE A 134 5.16 12.01 -0.67
N CYS A 135 5.07 12.55 -1.87
CA CYS A 135 3.81 12.81 -2.55
C CYS A 135 3.45 11.60 -3.42
N ARG A 136 2.31 10.96 -3.14
CA ARG A 136 1.80 9.80 -3.91
C ARG A 136 0.31 9.91 -4.19
N LYS A 137 -0.13 9.34 -5.31
CA LYS A 137 -1.55 9.27 -5.64
C LYS A 137 -2.14 7.92 -5.26
N ILE A 138 -3.14 7.92 -4.39
CA ILE A 138 -3.88 6.73 -3.94
C ILE A 138 -5.38 6.96 -4.17
N TYR A 139 -5.99 6.11 -5.00
CA TYR A 139 -7.44 6.19 -5.33
C TYR A 139 -7.89 7.60 -5.77
N GLY A 140 -7.09 8.27 -6.59
CA GLY A 140 -7.40 9.63 -7.09
C GLY A 140 -6.96 10.76 -6.16
N ASN A 141 -6.68 10.49 -4.89
CA ASN A 141 -6.28 11.49 -3.91
C ASN A 141 -4.76 11.52 -3.72
N ILE A 142 -4.20 12.71 -3.58
CA ILE A 142 -2.79 12.88 -3.21
C ILE A 142 -2.68 12.65 -1.70
N LYS A 143 -1.81 11.71 -1.32
CA LYS A 143 -1.38 11.44 0.05
C LYS A 143 0.06 11.93 0.20
N VAL A 144 0.35 12.54 1.35
CA VAL A 144 1.68 13.04 1.69
C VAL A 144 2.14 12.37 2.97
N ASP A 145 3.20 11.57 2.89
CA ASP A 145 3.86 10.99 4.05
C ASP A 145 5.09 11.85 4.39
N LYS A 146 5.32 12.13 5.68
CA LYS A 146 6.39 13.05 6.11
C LYS A 146 7.41 12.32 6.99
N CYS A 147 8.68 12.65 6.80
CA CYS A 147 9.77 12.19 7.64
C CYS A 147 10.63 13.39 8.04
N GLU A 148 10.86 13.56 9.34
CA GLU A 148 11.69 14.61 9.89
C GLU A 148 12.93 14.01 10.55
N PHE A 149 14.09 14.60 10.29
CA PHE A 149 15.37 14.22 10.89
C PHE A 149 16.36 15.39 10.85
N TYR A 150 17.53 15.22 11.46
CA TYR A 150 18.49 16.30 11.67
C TYR A 150 19.86 15.93 11.10
N LYS A 151 20.58 16.94 10.59
CA LYS A 151 21.94 16.79 10.06
C LYS A 151 22.84 17.87 10.65
N GLY A 152 23.77 17.47 11.50
CA GLY A 152 24.76 18.38 12.08
C GLY A 152 25.99 18.59 11.19
N ASN A 153 26.71 19.68 11.44
CA ASN A 153 28.00 19.95 10.83
C ASN A 153 29.14 19.31 11.64
N TYR A 154 29.21 17.97 11.60
CA TYR A 154 30.30 17.24 12.24
C TYR A 154 31.47 17.09 11.25
N LYS A 155 32.67 17.49 11.65
CA LYS A 155 33.89 17.10 10.91
C LYS A 155 33.99 15.57 10.98
N ARG A 156 33.93 14.92 9.81
CA ARG A 156 34.25 13.49 9.67
C ARG A 156 35.74 13.25 9.88
#